data_AF-A0A8K0Q537-F1
#
_entry.id   AF-A0A8K0Q537-F1
#
_cell.length_a   1.000
_cell.length_b   1.000
_cell.length_c   1.000
_cell.angle_alpha   90.00
_cell.angle_beta   90.00
_cell.angle_gamma   90.00
#
_symmetry.space_group_name_H-M   'P 1'
#
loop_
_entity.id
_entity.type
_entity.pdbx_description
1 polymer ?
#
loop_
_entity_poly.entity_id
_entity_poly.type
_entity_poly.pdbx_seq_one_letter_code
_entity_poly.pdbx_strand_id
1 'polypeptide(L)'
;MLRGHGQGRGSGSVSSRSSLNGVGFLPVIAENEVVHPQPSQPKPVVAHLSPLPLPLRVPQKSPRRPSPGRSSPGTPQGHPPPYVPPYILGAVPTLNHPPPSYKEADGESQEREARMQRDQSFPAGSFSFEVNLQETSTKCTSNPSTWRCYPYTDGDSAAFFWVITAESSSAYTISSTENPFAPSFVNRSLAIVDAGQSTERLRFSFSMAKSVVPSDKLTSDNRAATCIFDDTRFEATLWTRQRGNRTIDPQPGDVKFGAWPGDAEIVQSKPGTTGPPKCEDTNGNSIGNVEARSGTCNCRYSNLDD
;
A
#
# COMPACT_ATOMS: atom_id res chain seq x y z
N MET A 1 -46.56 54.30 25.76
CA MET A 1 -46.58 55.16 24.57
C MET A 1 -46.22 54.31 23.34
N LEU A 2 -47.13 54.31 22.36
CA LEU A 2 -47.09 53.97 20.91
C LEU A 2 -46.05 52.93 20.40
N ARG A 3 -46.48 51.75 19.92
CA ARG A 3 -47.01 51.36 18.58
C ARG A 3 -45.92 51.14 17.51
N GLY A 4 -45.90 49.93 16.93
CA GLY A 4 -45.18 49.59 15.70
C GLY A 4 -45.52 48.19 15.19
N HIS A 5 -46.55 48.10 14.35
CA HIS A 5 -47.01 46.90 13.63
C HIS A 5 -46.14 46.61 12.39
N GLY A 6 -46.05 45.35 11.99
CA GLY A 6 -45.61 44.93 10.65
C GLY A 6 -45.90 43.46 10.37
N GLN A 7 -47.10 43.18 9.85
CA GLN A 7 -47.50 41.88 9.28
C GLN A 7 -47.03 41.79 7.82
N GLY A 8 -46.65 40.59 7.37
CA GLY A 8 -46.46 40.25 5.96
C GLY A 8 -46.68 38.77 5.72
N ARG A 9 -47.90 38.40 5.31
CA ARG A 9 -48.30 37.07 4.82
C ARG A 9 -47.83 36.88 3.38
N GLY A 10 -47.53 35.65 2.99
CA GLY A 10 -47.34 35.27 1.59
C GLY A 10 -47.32 33.75 1.41
N SER A 11 -48.51 33.13 1.43
CA SER A 11 -48.72 31.74 1.00
C SER A 11 -48.86 31.68 -0.52
N GLY A 12 -48.21 30.71 -1.17
CA GLY A 12 -48.34 30.45 -2.59
C GLY A 12 -48.01 29.00 -2.93
N SER A 13 -48.99 28.11 -2.80
CA SER A 13 -48.98 26.75 -3.32
C SER A 13 -49.67 26.76 -4.68
N VAL A 14 -48.99 26.28 -5.73
CA VAL A 14 -49.63 25.89 -7.00
C VAL A 14 -49.02 24.57 -7.45
N SER A 15 -49.81 23.50 -7.35
CA SER A 15 -49.64 22.28 -8.11
C SER A 15 -50.30 22.46 -9.48
N SER A 16 -49.66 21.98 -10.54
CA SER A 16 -50.34 21.53 -11.76
C SER A 16 -49.51 20.47 -12.48
N ARG A 17 -50.13 19.30 -12.65
CA ARG A 17 -49.72 18.21 -13.53
C ARG A 17 -50.09 18.57 -14.97
N SER A 18 -49.21 18.25 -15.92
CA SER A 18 -49.61 17.98 -17.31
C SER A 18 -48.67 16.93 -17.90
N SER A 19 -49.27 15.81 -18.30
CA SER A 19 -48.70 14.77 -19.17
C SER A 19 -49.29 14.99 -20.56
N LEU A 20 -48.50 14.85 -21.63
CA LEU A 20 -48.90 14.31 -22.95
C LEU A 20 -47.78 14.48 -24.00
N ASN A 21 -47.35 13.34 -24.54
CA ASN A 21 -47.02 13.01 -25.93
C ASN A 21 -46.42 14.10 -26.85
N GLY A 22 -45.17 13.85 -27.29
CA GLY A 22 -44.57 14.51 -28.45
C GLY A 22 -43.44 13.65 -29.04
N VAL A 23 -43.80 12.71 -29.90
CA VAL A 23 -42.86 12.02 -30.81
C VAL A 23 -42.44 13.03 -31.87
N GLY A 24 -41.22 13.56 -31.75
CA GLY A 24 -40.60 14.44 -32.74
C GLY A 24 -39.50 13.70 -33.48
N PHE A 25 -39.71 13.47 -34.76
CA PHE A 25 -38.72 12.97 -35.72
C PHE A 25 -37.49 13.91 -35.77
N LEU A 26 -36.29 13.35 -35.62
CA LEU A 26 -35.04 14.02 -35.92
C LEU A 26 -34.78 13.98 -37.45
N PRO A 27 -34.37 15.08 -38.08
CA PRO A 27 -33.98 15.07 -39.49
C PRO A 27 -32.63 14.38 -39.69
N VAL A 28 -32.57 13.60 -40.78
CA VAL A 28 -31.38 12.98 -41.36
C VAL A 28 -30.40 14.09 -41.77
N ILE A 29 -29.22 14.13 -41.15
CA ILE A 29 -28.12 14.99 -41.58
C ILE A 29 -27.43 14.28 -42.75
N ALA A 30 -27.49 14.92 -43.92
CA ALA A 30 -26.75 14.52 -45.10
C ALA A 30 -25.24 14.74 -44.86
N GLU A 31 -24.45 13.70 -45.11
CA GLU A 31 -23.00 13.79 -45.26
C GLU A 31 -22.69 14.62 -46.51
N ASN A 32 -21.98 15.75 -46.35
CA ASN A 32 -21.25 16.37 -47.45
C ASN A 32 -20.11 17.26 -46.92
N GLU A 33 -18.92 17.04 -47.51
CA GLU A 33 -17.72 17.88 -47.57
C GLU A 33 -17.06 18.37 -46.27
N VAL A 34 -16.14 17.55 -45.74
CA VAL A 34 -15.03 18.05 -44.92
C VAL A 34 -13.84 18.34 -45.85
N VAL A 35 -13.70 19.61 -46.21
CA VAL A 35 -12.47 20.18 -46.78
C VAL A 35 -11.31 19.93 -45.81
N HIS A 36 -10.33 19.12 -46.22
CA HIS A 36 -9.10 18.91 -45.48
C HIS A 36 -8.18 20.13 -45.63
N PRO A 37 -7.83 20.86 -44.56
CA PRO A 37 -6.79 21.87 -44.63
C PRO A 37 -5.42 21.18 -44.79
N GLN A 38 -4.75 21.54 -45.88
CA GLN A 38 -3.38 21.13 -46.21
C GLN A 38 -2.40 21.58 -45.11
N PRO A 39 -1.60 20.68 -44.52
CA PRO A 39 -0.62 21.06 -43.51
C PRO A 39 0.50 21.90 -44.15
N SER A 40 0.71 23.09 -43.62
CA SER A 40 1.83 23.96 -43.93
C SER A 40 3.15 23.27 -43.52
N GLN A 41 4.09 23.20 -44.47
CA GLN A 41 5.40 22.62 -44.23
C GLN A 41 6.18 23.42 -43.16
N PRO A 42 6.82 22.75 -42.19
CA PRO A 42 7.71 23.42 -41.25
C PRO A 42 9.00 23.87 -41.95
N LYS A 43 9.36 25.15 -41.74
CA LYS A 43 10.65 25.73 -42.13
C LYS A 43 11.80 24.95 -41.49
N PRO A 44 12.93 24.71 -42.19
CA PRO A 44 14.10 24.10 -41.59
C PRO A 44 14.72 25.04 -40.56
N VAL A 45 14.68 24.63 -39.29
CA VAL A 45 15.44 25.27 -38.21
C VAL A 45 16.88 24.77 -38.32
N VAL A 46 17.80 25.70 -38.59
CA VAL A 46 19.24 25.45 -38.59
C VAL A 46 19.65 25.12 -37.15
N ALA A 47 19.99 23.85 -36.90
CA ALA A 47 20.51 23.41 -35.62
C ALA A 47 21.94 23.94 -35.43
N HIS A 48 22.09 24.91 -34.51
CA HIS A 48 23.40 25.25 -33.96
C HIS A 48 23.86 24.11 -33.05
N LEU A 49 24.75 23.27 -33.56
CA LEU A 49 25.46 22.23 -32.80
C LEU A 49 26.34 22.90 -31.73
N SER A 50 25.88 22.85 -30.49
CA SER A 50 26.75 23.07 -29.32
C SER A 50 27.55 21.78 -29.05
N PRO A 51 28.84 21.87 -28.69
CA PRO A 51 29.69 20.70 -28.49
C PRO A 51 29.27 19.90 -27.25
N LEU A 52 29.19 18.58 -27.42
CA LEU A 52 28.91 17.61 -26.36
C LEU A 52 29.99 17.68 -25.26
N PRO A 53 29.62 17.69 -23.97
CA PRO A 53 30.58 17.56 -22.89
C PRO A 53 31.16 16.14 -22.85
N LEU A 54 32.49 16.06 -22.72
CA LEU A 54 33.25 14.82 -22.58
C LEU A 54 32.81 14.05 -21.31
N PRO A 55 32.79 12.71 -21.33
CA PRO A 55 32.47 11.92 -20.15
C PRO A 55 33.58 12.03 -19.10
N LEU A 56 33.17 12.38 -17.87
CA LEU A 56 34.02 12.37 -16.68
C LEU A 56 34.52 10.95 -16.39
N ARG A 57 35.85 10.77 -16.43
CA ARG A 57 36.53 9.57 -15.97
C ARG A 57 36.35 9.40 -14.46
N VAL A 58 35.59 8.40 -14.05
CA VAL A 58 35.50 7.95 -12.66
C VAL A 58 36.81 7.21 -12.29
N PRO A 59 37.51 7.57 -11.20
CA PRO A 59 38.66 6.81 -10.74
C PRO A 59 38.21 5.46 -10.18
N GLN A 60 38.64 4.36 -10.81
CA GLN A 60 38.43 3.02 -10.26
C GLN A 60 39.31 2.83 -9.02
N LYS A 61 38.66 2.64 -7.86
CA LYS A 61 39.30 2.24 -6.60
C LYS A 61 39.58 0.73 -6.65
N SER A 62 40.85 0.36 -6.57
CA SER A 62 41.29 -1.04 -6.50
C SER A 62 40.80 -1.75 -5.21
N PRO A 63 40.43 -3.04 -5.27
CA PRO A 63 40.07 -3.82 -4.09
C PRO A 63 41.31 -4.11 -3.22
N ARG A 64 41.22 -3.78 -1.92
CA ARG A 64 42.22 -4.18 -0.92
C ARG A 64 42.05 -5.67 -0.57
N ARG A 65 43.18 -6.36 -0.65
CA ARG A 65 43.46 -7.75 -0.26
C ARG A 65 43.23 -7.99 1.25
N PRO A 66 42.57 -9.09 1.67
CA PRO A 66 42.57 -9.52 3.07
C PRO A 66 43.85 -10.30 3.40
N SER A 67 44.46 -10.00 4.55
CA SER A 67 45.56 -10.77 5.13
C SER A 67 45.04 -11.82 6.13
N PRO A 68 45.60 -13.03 6.18
CA PRO A 68 45.22 -14.07 7.14
C PRO A 68 46.23 -14.20 8.32
N GLY A 69 45.73 -14.67 9.46
CA GLY A 69 46.49 -15.05 10.66
C GLY A 69 45.96 -14.31 11.89
N ARG A 70 45.81 -14.90 13.08
CA ARG A 70 46.58 -15.98 13.71
C ARG A 70 45.81 -16.58 14.90
N SER A 71 46.29 -17.74 15.34
CA SER A 71 45.69 -18.78 16.17
C SER A 71 45.99 -18.72 17.68
N SER A 72 45.11 -19.38 18.45
CA SER A 72 45.33 -20.13 19.73
C SER A 72 45.38 -19.38 21.07
N PRO A 73 45.30 -20.09 22.23
CA PRO A 73 44.36 -21.13 22.68
C PRO A 73 43.87 -20.92 24.13
N GLY A 74 42.84 -21.63 24.59
CA GLY A 74 42.52 -21.68 26.03
C GLY A 74 41.23 -22.40 26.42
N THR A 75 41.35 -23.68 26.78
CA THR A 75 40.41 -24.42 27.66
C THR A 75 41.18 -24.72 28.96
N PRO A 76 40.55 -24.85 30.15
CA PRO A 76 39.88 -26.12 30.47
C PRO A 76 38.66 -26.06 31.42
N GLN A 77 37.85 -27.13 31.31
CA GLN A 77 37.16 -27.91 32.36
C GLN A 77 36.08 -27.29 33.27
N GLY A 78 34.91 -27.95 33.25
CA GLY A 78 33.90 -27.91 34.31
C GLY A 78 32.61 -28.67 33.93
N HIS A 79 32.58 -29.98 34.17
CA HIS A 79 31.36 -30.82 34.27
C HIS A 79 31.47 -31.56 35.62
N PRO A 80 30.36 -31.79 36.35
CA PRO A 80 29.49 -32.98 36.11
C PRO A 80 28.00 -32.75 36.54
N PRO A 81 27.16 -33.79 36.70
CA PRO A 81 26.73 -34.88 35.81
C PRO A 81 25.18 -34.88 35.58
N PRO A 82 24.62 -35.81 34.77
CA PRO A 82 23.19 -35.82 34.40
C PRO A 82 22.30 -36.49 35.46
N TYR A 83 21.08 -35.96 35.63
CA TYR A 83 20.03 -36.58 36.46
C TYR A 83 19.23 -37.59 35.63
N VAL A 84 19.21 -38.85 36.07
CA VAL A 84 18.43 -39.96 35.51
C VAL A 84 17.40 -40.38 36.55
N PRO A 85 16.09 -40.35 36.26
CA PRO A 85 15.09 -40.91 37.16
C PRO A 85 15.01 -42.45 37.05
N PRO A 86 14.65 -43.14 38.15
CA PRO A 86 14.74 -44.59 38.26
C PRO A 86 13.61 -45.33 37.54
N TYR A 87 13.99 -46.46 36.93
CA TYR A 87 13.12 -47.49 36.39
C TYR A 87 12.39 -48.23 37.51
N ILE A 88 11.06 -48.36 37.40
CA ILE A 88 10.26 -49.33 38.15
C ILE A 88 10.10 -50.57 37.28
N LEU A 89 10.77 -51.66 37.67
CA LEU A 89 10.55 -53.01 37.17
C LEU A 89 9.39 -53.64 37.96
N GLY A 90 8.21 -53.70 37.33
CA GLY A 90 7.10 -54.56 37.73
C GLY A 90 6.91 -55.63 36.66
N ALA A 91 6.99 -56.90 37.04
CA ALA A 91 6.85 -58.04 36.16
C ALA A 91 5.43 -58.65 36.20
N VAL A 92 5.11 -59.40 35.13
CA VAL A 92 4.11 -60.49 34.99
C VAL A 92 2.65 -60.07 34.63
N PRO A 93 1.84 -60.84 33.87
CA PRO A 93 2.08 -61.97 32.95
C PRO A 93 1.65 -61.72 31.49
N THR A 94 2.17 -62.54 30.58
CA THR A 94 1.70 -62.78 29.22
C THR A 94 0.25 -63.28 29.19
N LEU A 95 -0.66 -62.48 28.64
CA LEU A 95 -1.97 -62.93 28.17
C LEU A 95 -2.03 -62.66 26.66
N ASN A 96 -1.85 -63.72 25.87
CA ASN A 96 -2.14 -63.74 24.45
C ASN A 96 -3.60 -63.32 24.23
N HIS A 97 -3.80 -62.11 23.73
CA HIS A 97 -5.02 -61.73 23.04
C HIS A 97 -4.64 -61.41 21.58
N PRO A 98 -5.35 -61.96 20.58
CA PRO A 98 -5.16 -61.54 19.21
C PRO A 98 -5.50 -60.04 19.10
N PRO A 99 -4.73 -59.25 18.32
CA PRO A 99 -5.05 -57.86 18.12
C PRO A 99 -6.46 -57.75 17.52
N PRO A 100 -7.35 -56.87 18.04
CA PRO A 100 -8.51 -56.49 17.26
C PRO A 100 -7.97 -55.83 15.98
N SER A 101 -8.40 -56.37 14.85
CA SER A 101 -8.20 -55.80 13.52
C SER A 101 -8.74 -54.37 13.51
N TYR A 102 -7.87 -53.39 13.77
CA TYR A 102 -8.19 -51.99 13.55
C TYR A 102 -8.14 -51.74 12.04
N LYS A 103 -9.32 -51.74 11.43
CA LYS A 103 -9.53 -51.01 10.19
C LYS A 103 -9.89 -49.58 10.56
N GLU A 104 -9.30 -48.64 9.83
CA GLU A 104 -9.84 -47.29 9.58
C GLU A 104 -9.85 -46.33 10.78
N ALA A 105 -8.68 -45.78 11.13
CA ALA A 105 -8.58 -44.51 11.87
C ALA A 105 -7.61 -43.49 11.23
N ASP A 106 -6.96 -43.84 10.12
CA ASP A 106 -6.00 -42.97 9.43
C ASP A 106 -6.67 -41.93 8.51
N GLY A 107 -7.94 -42.15 8.14
CA GLY A 107 -8.68 -41.25 7.25
C GLY A 107 -9.14 -39.94 7.92
N GLU A 108 -9.49 -39.96 9.20
CA GLU A 108 -10.07 -38.77 9.86
C GLU A 108 -9.01 -37.76 10.30
N SER A 109 -7.80 -38.23 10.62
CA SER A 109 -6.66 -37.36 10.92
C SER A 109 -6.06 -36.74 9.66
N GLN A 110 -5.95 -37.51 8.57
CA GLN A 110 -5.56 -36.96 7.26
C GLN A 110 -6.64 -36.07 6.66
N GLU A 111 -7.94 -36.36 6.86
CA GLU A 111 -9.00 -35.46 6.41
C GLU A 111 -9.10 -34.21 7.29
N ARG A 112 -8.77 -34.27 8.59
CA ARG A 112 -8.62 -33.07 9.43
C ARG A 112 -7.38 -32.27 9.07
N GLU A 113 -6.23 -32.88 8.80
CA GLU A 113 -5.04 -32.17 8.31
C GLU A 113 -5.27 -31.61 6.90
N ALA A 114 -5.94 -32.35 6.02
CA ALA A 114 -6.29 -31.88 4.67
C ALA A 114 -7.46 -30.88 4.67
N ARG A 115 -8.35 -30.89 5.67
CA ARG A 115 -9.34 -29.82 5.91
C ARG A 115 -8.68 -28.60 6.54
N MET A 116 -7.72 -28.77 7.45
CA MET A 116 -6.89 -27.68 7.97
C MET A 116 -5.99 -27.08 6.89
N GLN A 117 -5.53 -27.87 5.91
CA GLN A 117 -4.82 -27.39 4.72
C GLN A 117 -5.75 -26.78 3.66
N ARG A 118 -7.00 -27.25 3.54
CA ARG A 118 -8.04 -26.56 2.73
C ARG A 118 -8.56 -25.27 3.38
N ASP A 119 -8.44 -25.14 4.70
CA ASP A 119 -8.70 -23.89 5.41
C ASP A 119 -7.56 -22.87 5.27
N GLN A 120 -6.38 -23.27 4.75
CA GLN A 120 -5.30 -22.34 4.38
C GLN A 120 -5.50 -21.69 3.00
N SER A 121 -6.73 -21.29 2.71
CA SER A 121 -7.06 -20.43 1.55
C SER A 121 -6.59 -18.98 1.75
N PHE A 122 -5.56 -18.76 2.56
CA PHE A 122 -5.05 -17.43 2.83
C PHE A 122 -4.16 -16.97 1.67
N PRO A 123 -4.35 -15.76 1.12
CA PRO A 123 -3.61 -15.28 -0.03
C PRO A 123 -2.16 -14.91 0.35
N ALA A 124 -1.31 -15.92 0.53
CA ALA A 124 0.14 -15.74 0.43
C ALA A 124 0.52 -15.71 -1.05
N GLY A 125 1.52 -14.89 -1.41
CA GLY A 125 1.93 -14.68 -2.79
C GLY A 125 2.42 -13.27 -3.08
N SER A 126 2.63 -12.98 -4.36
CA SER A 126 3.02 -11.65 -4.84
C SER A 126 1.85 -11.01 -5.56
N PHE A 127 1.44 -9.82 -5.16
CA PHE A 127 0.23 -9.17 -5.66
C PHE A 127 0.48 -7.74 -6.13
N SER A 128 -0.34 -7.31 -7.10
CA SER A 128 -0.54 -5.92 -7.49
C SER A 128 -1.83 -5.40 -6.87
N PHE A 129 -1.76 -4.29 -6.14
CA PHE A 129 -2.90 -3.62 -5.53
C PHE A 129 -3.21 -2.36 -6.34
N GLU A 130 -4.18 -2.47 -7.23
CA GLU A 130 -4.70 -1.36 -8.02
C GLU A 130 -5.76 -0.61 -7.22
N VAL A 131 -5.48 0.66 -6.94
CA VAL A 131 -6.30 1.55 -6.11
C VAL A 131 -6.32 2.94 -6.71
N ASN A 132 -7.32 3.75 -6.41
CA ASN A 132 -7.40 5.15 -6.83
C ASN A 132 -7.00 6.07 -5.69
N LEU A 133 -6.35 7.21 -5.98
CA LEU A 133 -6.16 8.26 -4.98
C LEU A 133 -7.51 8.91 -4.70
N GLN A 134 -8.07 8.69 -3.52
CA GLN A 134 -9.42 9.17 -3.17
C GLN A 134 -9.39 10.56 -2.53
N GLU A 135 -8.41 10.79 -1.65
CA GLU A 135 -8.34 12.02 -0.88
C GLU A 135 -6.90 12.43 -0.62
N THR A 136 -6.62 13.71 -0.86
CA THR A 136 -5.39 14.38 -0.48
C THR A 136 -5.66 15.56 0.45
N SER A 137 -5.02 15.56 1.61
CA SER A 137 -5.02 16.68 2.56
C SER A 137 -3.60 17.11 2.83
N THR A 138 -3.38 18.42 2.85
CA THR A 138 -2.07 19.06 3.08
C THR A 138 -2.06 19.91 4.36
N LYS A 139 -3.07 19.74 5.22
CA LYS A 139 -3.34 20.63 6.36
C LYS A 139 -2.25 20.64 7.44
N CYS A 140 -1.34 19.67 7.45
CA CYS A 140 -0.26 19.59 8.43
C CYS A 140 0.96 20.47 8.12
N THR A 141 1.05 21.07 6.94
CA THR A 141 2.21 21.87 6.49
C THR A 141 1.80 23.29 6.10
N SER A 142 2.71 24.25 6.28
CA SER A 142 2.49 25.64 5.86
C SER A 142 2.55 25.84 4.36
N ASN A 143 3.18 24.91 3.63
CA ASN A 143 3.27 24.93 2.18
C ASN A 143 2.69 23.63 1.59
N PRO A 144 1.52 23.66 0.95
CA PRO A 144 0.86 22.46 0.46
C PRO A 144 1.65 21.71 -0.62
N SER A 145 2.53 22.40 -1.37
CA SER A 145 3.38 21.75 -2.37
C SER A 145 4.36 20.74 -1.78
N THR A 146 4.61 20.81 -0.47
CA THR A 146 5.57 19.94 0.25
C THR A 146 4.97 18.60 0.65
N TRP A 147 3.65 18.43 0.64
CA TRP A 147 2.99 17.14 0.83
C TRP A 147 2.34 16.71 -0.47
N ARG A 148 2.75 15.55 -0.99
CA ARG A 148 2.25 15.05 -2.29
C ARG A 148 1.94 13.56 -2.23
N CYS A 149 0.90 13.21 -2.97
CA CYS A 149 0.37 11.85 -3.10
C CYS A 149 0.44 11.48 -4.57
N TYR A 150 1.13 10.41 -4.94
CA TYR A 150 1.11 9.91 -6.33
C TYR A 150 -0.13 9.03 -6.53
N PRO A 151 -0.80 9.03 -7.69
CA PRO A 151 -0.68 9.98 -8.80
C PRO A 151 -1.24 11.33 -8.35
N TYR A 152 -0.60 12.44 -8.66
CA TYR A 152 -0.84 13.76 -8.04
C TYR A 152 -2.22 14.41 -8.27
N THR A 153 -3.18 13.63 -8.77
CA THR A 153 -4.57 13.98 -9.04
C THR A 153 -5.47 12.98 -8.33
N ASP A 154 -6.42 13.46 -7.54
CA ASP A 154 -7.45 12.59 -6.97
C ASP A 154 -8.29 11.96 -8.12
N GLY A 155 -8.67 10.70 -7.95
CA GLY A 155 -9.33 9.85 -8.94
C GLY A 155 -8.37 9.01 -9.78
N ASP A 156 -7.11 9.44 -9.96
CA ASP A 156 -6.14 8.70 -10.78
C ASP A 156 -5.69 7.39 -10.08
N SER A 157 -5.38 6.37 -10.88
CA SER A 157 -4.98 5.04 -10.39
C SER A 157 -3.51 4.95 -9.97
N ALA A 158 -3.25 4.24 -8.88
CA ALA A 158 -1.94 3.82 -8.39
C ALA A 158 -1.86 2.29 -8.32
N ALA A 159 -0.66 1.74 -8.48
CA ALA A 159 -0.38 0.32 -8.25
C ALA A 159 0.69 0.16 -7.17
N PHE A 160 0.39 -0.66 -6.17
CA PHE A 160 1.35 -1.10 -5.16
C PHE A 160 1.69 -2.57 -5.37
N PHE A 161 2.97 -2.92 -5.29
CA PHE A 161 3.44 -4.28 -5.54
C PHE A 161 4.02 -4.86 -4.27
N TRP A 162 3.31 -5.80 -3.65
CA TRP A 162 3.67 -6.36 -2.36
C TRP A 162 3.75 -7.88 -2.40
N VAL A 163 4.56 -8.43 -1.51
CA VAL A 163 4.72 -9.86 -1.28
C VAL A 163 4.21 -10.17 0.11
N ILE A 164 3.22 -11.07 0.20
CA ILE A 164 2.67 -11.60 1.44
C ILE A 164 3.26 -13.00 1.64
N THR A 165 3.92 -13.22 2.76
CA THR A 165 4.55 -14.49 3.10
C THR A 165 3.86 -15.11 4.32
N ALA A 166 3.52 -16.38 4.23
CA ALA A 166 3.04 -17.17 5.36
C ALA A 166 4.24 -17.64 6.18
N GLU A 167 4.32 -17.23 7.44
CA GLU A 167 5.31 -17.73 8.40
C GLU A 167 4.78 -18.98 9.13
N SER A 168 3.46 -19.04 9.31
CA SER A 168 2.73 -20.20 9.85
C SER A 168 1.28 -20.19 9.34
N SER A 169 0.45 -21.10 9.85
CA SER A 169 -0.99 -21.15 9.51
C SER A 169 -1.79 -19.92 9.94
N SER A 170 -1.23 -19.04 10.78
CA SER A 170 -1.93 -17.87 11.32
C SER A 170 -1.07 -16.60 11.41
N ALA A 171 0.19 -16.67 10.97
CA ALA A 171 1.13 -15.56 11.02
C ALA A 171 1.66 -15.24 9.63
N TYR A 172 1.54 -13.97 9.24
CA TYR A 172 1.91 -13.50 7.91
C TYR A 172 2.75 -12.25 7.99
N THR A 173 3.66 -12.10 7.04
CA THR A 173 4.47 -10.91 6.83
C THR A 173 4.19 -10.31 5.47
N ILE A 174 4.41 -9.00 5.35
CA ILE A 174 4.28 -8.27 4.09
C ILE A 174 5.53 -7.42 3.84
N SER A 175 5.98 -7.44 2.59
CA SER A 175 7.09 -6.63 2.10
C SER A 175 6.69 -5.95 0.81
N SER A 176 7.14 -4.70 0.61
CA SER A 176 7.02 -4.04 -0.68
C SER A 176 8.14 -4.45 -1.63
N THR A 177 7.89 -4.36 -2.92
CA THR A 177 8.97 -4.32 -3.91
C THR A 177 9.37 -2.91 -4.25
N GLU A 178 10.50 -2.76 -4.94
CA GLU A 178 10.97 -1.47 -5.42
C GLU A 178 9.91 -0.80 -6.29
N ASN A 179 9.49 0.39 -5.89
CA ASN A 179 8.55 1.24 -6.62
C ASN A 179 8.94 2.70 -6.33
N PRO A 180 9.34 3.48 -7.35
CA PRO A 180 9.80 4.86 -7.14
C PRO A 180 8.72 5.81 -6.63
N PHE A 181 7.44 5.40 -6.67
CA PHE A 181 6.30 6.21 -6.28
C PHE A 181 5.61 5.70 -5.01
N ALA A 182 6.04 4.55 -4.47
CA ALA A 182 5.45 3.96 -3.28
C ALA A 182 6.49 3.76 -2.17
N PRO A 183 6.05 3.79 -0.89
CA PRO A 183 6.88 3.43 0.24
C PRO A 183 7.56 2.06 0.11
N SER A 184 8.85 2.01 0.47
CA SER A 184 9.60 0.76 0.63
C SER A 184 9.60 0.29 2.08
N PHE A 185 9.24 -0.96 2.33
CA PHE A 185 9.26 -1.63 3.63
C PHE A 185 9.47 -3.14 3.46
N VAL A 186 9.97 -3.79 4.52
CA VAL A 186 10.22 -5.23 4.54
C VAL A 186 9.72 -5.84 5.84
N ASN A 187 9.25 -7.08 5.75
CA ASN A 187 8.89 -7.97 6.86
C ASN A 187 7.98 -7.31 7.92
N ARG A 188 6.92 -6.62 7.47
CA ARG A 188 5.90 -6.07 8.37
C ARG A 188 4.90 -7.15 8.74
N SER A 189 4.62 -7.32 10.02
CA SER A 189 3.61 -8.29 10.48
C SER A 189 2.21 -7.87 10.05
N LEU A 190 1.43 -8.83 9.58
CA LEU A 190 0.01 -8.67 9.26
C LEU A 190 -0.84 -9.22 10.41
N ALA A 191 -1.87 -8.48 10.79
CA ALA A 191 -2.93 -8.97 11.66
C ALA A 191 -4.13 -9.39 10.81
N ILE A 192 -4.65 -10.59 11.07
CA ILE A 192 -5.92 -11.05 10.49
C ILE A 192 -7.05 -10.54 11.38
N VAL A 193 -8.05 -9.94 10.76
CA VAL A 193 -9.26 -9.46 11.43
C VAL A 193 -10.46 -10.13 10.77
N ASP A 194 -11.44 -10.54 11.58
CA ASP A 194 -12.65 -11.25 11.15
C ASP A 194 -12.37 -12.53 10.36
N ALA A 195 -11.41 -13.34 10.84
CA ALA A 195 -11.03 -14.60 10.22
C ALA A 195 -12.25 -15.51 9.93
N GLY A 196 -12.31 -16.02 8.70
CA GLY A 196 -13.38 -16.88 8.18
C GLY A 196 -14.68 -16.16 7.82
N GLN A 197 -14.82 -14.85 8.11
CA GLN A 197 -16.03 -14.08 7.80
C GLN A 197 -15.94 -13.42 6.42
N SER A 198 -17.06 -12.97 5.86
CA SER A 198 -17.05 -12.20 4.60
C SER A 198 -16.28 -10.88 4.71
N THR A 199 -16.11 -10.33 5.91
CA THR A 199 -15.32 -9.11 6.21
C THR A 199 -13.87 -9.39 6.59
N GLU A 200 -13.39 -10.62 6.37
CA GLU A 200 -12.01 -11.01 6.65
C GLU A 200 -11.04 -10.06 5.93
N ARG A 201 -10.11 -9.51 6.71
CA ARG A 201 -9.14 -8.53 6.20
C ARG A 201 -7.81 -8.61 6.92
N LEU A 202 -6.77 -8.23 6.20
CA LEU A 202 -5.41 -8.11 6.71
C LEU A 202 -5.14 -6.65 7.01
N ARG A 203 -4.52 -6.41 8.16
CA ARG A 203 -4.15 -5.07 8.57
C ARG A 203 -2.71 -5.01 8.99
N PHE A 204 -2.03 -3.95 8.56
CA PHE A 204 -0.74 -3.57 9.10
C PHE A 204 -0.66 -2.05 9.21
N SER A 205 0.15 -1.60 10.16
CA SER A 205 0.34 -0.20 10.47
C SER A 205 1.73 0.00 11.05
N PHE A 206 2.46 0.97 10.54
CA PHE A 206 3.78 1.33 11.08
C PHE A 206 4.11 2.80 10.76
N SER A 207 5.14 3.33 11.42
CA SER A 207 5.65 4.68 11.15
C SER A 207 6.89 4.62 10.27
N MET A 208 7.00 5.56 9.34
CA MET A 208 8.16 5.71 8.47
C MET A 208 8.34 7.16 8.01
N ALA A 209 9.54 7.50 7.53
CA ALA A 209 9.76 8.78 6.87
C ALA A 209 9.15 8.79 5.46
N LYS A 210 8.47 9.87 5.10
CA LYS A 210 8.01 10.13 3.73
C LYS A 210 8.85 11.23 3.10
N SER A 211 9.52 10.91 2.00
CA SER A 211 10.24 11.90 1.19
C SER A 211 9.35 12.43 0.07
N VAL A 212 9.36 13.74 -0.13
CA VAL A 212 8.57 14.44 -1.15
C VAL A 212 9.44 15.44 -1.87
N VAL A 213 9.38 15.44 -3.21
CA VAL A 213 9.91 16.54 -4.02
C VAL A 213 8.77 17.54 -4.23
N PRO A 214 8.88 18.77 -3.69
CA PRO A 214 7.81 19.77 -3.82
C PRO A 214 7.47 20.07 -5.28
N SER A 215 6.21 20.40 -5.56
CA SER A 215 5.80 20.85 -6.91
C SER A 215 6.27 22.26 -7.22
N ASP A 216 6.47 23.07 -6.18
CA ASP A 216 6.77 24.50 -6.28
C ASP A 216 8.18 24.79 -5.77
N LYS A 217 8.73 25.92 -6.22
CA LYS A 217 10.05 26.38 -5.74
C LYS A 217 9.93 26.85 -4.29
N LEU A 218 10.71 26.25 -3.39
CA LEU A 218 10.78 26.69 -1.99
C LEU A 218 11.67 27.92 -1.78
N THR A 219 12.59 28.18 -2.71
CA THR A 219 13.54 29.31 -2.67
C THR A 219 13.66 29.95 -4.04
N SER A 220 14.08 31.22 -4.11
CA SER A 220 14.32 31.95 -5.36
C SER A 220 15.25 31.23 -6.34
N ASP A 221 16.22 30.50 -5.80
CA ASP A 221 17.31 29.92 -6.59
C ASP A 221 16.96 28.57 -7.23
N ASN A 222 15.71 28.12 -7.11
CA ASN A 222 15.22 26.88 -7.71
C ASN A 222 16.05 25.64 -7.35
N ARG A 223 16.60 25.57 -6.13
CA ARG A 223 17.31 24.37 -5.67
C ARG A 223 16.32 23.20 -5.61
N ALA A 224 16.72 22.06 -6.16
CA ALA A 224 15.92 20.83 -6.09
C ALA A 224 15.79 20.44 -4.61
N ALA A 225 14.58 20.62 -4.07
CA ALA A 225 14.28 20.38 -2.68
C ALA A 225 13.74 18.97 -2.47
N THR A 226 14.16 18.32 -1.39
CA THR A 226 13.49 17.14 -0.84
C THR A 226 13.00 17.46 0.55
N CYS A 227 11.70 17.32 0.78
CA CYS A 227 11.07 17.47 2.09
C CYS A 227 10.81 16.08 2.69
N ILE A 228 11.28 15.88 3.92
CA ILE A 228 11.13 14.64 4.67
C ILE A 228 10.13 14.88 5.81
N PHE A 229 9.06 14.10 5.81
CA PHE A 229 8.08 14.02 6.90
C PHE A 229 8.38 12.76 7.71
N ASP A 230 9.17 12.92 8.77
CA ASP A 230 9.42 11.86 9.75
C ASP A 230 8.12 11.38 10.39
N ASP A 231 8.09 10.19 10.98
CA ASP A 231 6.92 9.64 11.69
C ASP A 231 5.59 9.71 10.91
N THR A 232 5.65 9.57 9.58
CA THR A 232 4.46 9.41 8.76
C THR A 232 3.90 8.01 8.99
N ARG A 233 2.63 7.93 9.40
CA ARG A 233 1.94 6.67 9.61
C ARG A 233 1.51 6.09 8.28
N PHE A 234 1.93 4.86 8.00
CA PHE A 234 1.50 4.07 6.86
C PHE A 234 0.60 2.95 7.36
N GLU A 235 -0.62 2.87 6.85
CA GLU A 235 -1.59 1.84 7.19
C GLU A 235 -2.19 1.25 5.92
N ALA A 236 -2.49 -0.04 5.96
CA ALA A 236 -3.30 -0.65 4.93
C ALA A 236 -4.25 -1.70 5.49
N THR A 237 -5.39 -1.80 4.83
CA THR A 237 -6.41 -2.80 5.05
C THR A 237 -6.66 -3.53 3.74
N LEU A 238 -6.51 -4.85 3.74
CA LEU A 238 -6.62 -5.70 2.55
C LEU A 238 -7.72 -6.73 2.78
N TRP A 239 -8.83 -6.62 2.08
CA TRP A 239 -9.93 -7.57 2.22
C TRP A 239 -9.61 -8.83 1.43
N THR A 240 -9.73 -10.00 2.07
CA THR A 240 -9.41 -11.29 1.47
C THR A 240 -10.65 -11.97 0.89
N ARG A 241 -11.82 -11.65 1.44
CA ARG A 241 -13.12 -12.29 1.10
C ARG A 241 -14.17 -11.30 0.60
N GLN A 242 -13.79 -10.05 0.35
CA GLN A 242 -14.69 -8.98 -0.08
C GLN A 242 -14.15 -8.24 -1.29
N ARG A 243 -15.03 -7.98 -2.28
CA ARG A 243 -14.83 -7.08 -3.41
C ARG A 243 -16.10 -6.24 -3.61
N GLY A 244 -16.05 -4.97 -3.26
CA GLY A 244 -17.22 -4.09 -3.14
C GLY A 244 -18.30 -4.74 -2.25
N ASN A 245 -19.48 -4.94 -2.82
CA ASN A 245 -20.62 -5.58 -2.14
C ASN A 245 -20.68 -7.11 -2.31
N ARG A 246 -19.64 -7.74 -2.87
CA ARG A 246 -19.62 -9.18 -3.16
C ARG A 246 -18.65 -9.91 -2.25
N THR A 247 -19.07 -11.07 -1.77
CA THR A 247 -18.15 -12.03 -1.16
C THR A 247 -17.41 -12.79 -2.26
N ILE A 248 -16.10 -12.93 -2.09
CA ILE A 248 -15.23 -13.67 -2.98
C ILE A 248 -14.55 -14.80 -2.21
N ASP A 249 -14.24 -15.89 -2.90
CA ASP A 249 -13.41 -16.94 -2.33
C ASP A 249 -11.94 -16.48 -2.37
N PRO A 250 -11.20 -16.58 -1.27
CA PRO A 250 -9.83 -16.12 -1.23
C PRO A 250 -8.98 -17.05 -2.09
N GLN A 251 -8.17 -16.44 -2.97
CA GLN A 251 -7.33 -17.14 -3.93
C GLN A 251 -5.85 -16.98 -3.55
N PRO A 252 -5.05 -18.06 -3.56
CA PRO A 252 -3.60 -17.94 -3.43
C PRO A 252 -3.01 -17.12 -4.58
N GLY A 253 -1.86 -16.49 -4.32
CA GLY A 253 -1.16 -15.71 -5.34
C GLY A 253 -0.33 -16.60 -6.25
N ASP A 254 -0.98 -17.24 -7.23
CA ASP A 254 -0.34 -18.21 -8.12
C ASP A 254 0.49 -17.55 -9.24
N VAL A 255 0.20 -16.28 -9.54
CA VAL A 255 0.90 -15.48 -10.55
C VAL A 255 1.70 -14.39 -9.86
N LYS A 256 2.98 -14.26 -10.22
CA LYS A 256 3.85 -13.20 -9.71
C LYS A 256 3.27 -11.82 -10.05
N PHE A 257 2.84 -11.09 -9.01
CA PHE A 257 2.17 -9.80 -9.10
C PHE A 257 0.83 -9.84 -9.85
N GLY A 258 0.08 -10.94 -9.71
CA GLY A 258 -1.33 -10.97 -10.08
C GLY A 258 -2.14 -9.90 -9.33
N ALA A 259 -3.24 -9.44 -9.91
CA ALA A 259 -4.11 -8.47 -9.26
C ALA A 259 -4.64 -9.01 -7.92
N TRP A 260 -4.64 -8.17 -6.89
CA TRP A 260 -5.27 -8.50 -5.62
C TRP A 260 -6.77 -8.73 -5.84
N PRO A 261 -7.31 -9.88 -5.42
CA PRO A 261 -8.67 -10.27 -5.78
C PRO A 261 -9.74 -9.48 -5.01
N GLY A 262 -9.44 -9.00 -3.81
CA GLY A 262 -10.39 -8.26 -2.97
C GLY A 262 -10.24 -6.74 -3.04
N ASP A 263 -10.86 -6.07 -2.08
CA ASP A 263 -10.71 -4.63 -1.85
C ASP A 263 -9.39 -4.32 -1.12
N ALA A 264 -8.94 -3.09 -1.27
CA ALA A 264 -7.78 -2.54 -0.60
C ALA A 264 -8.00 -1.07 -0.23
N GLU A 265 -7.54 -0.71 0.95
CA GLU A 265 -7.43 0.67 1.41
C GLU A 265 -6.01 0.89 1.95
N ILE A 266 -5.37 1.97 1.51
CA ILE A 266 -4.00 2.33 1.87
C ILE A 266 -4.01 3.79 2.29
N VAL A 267 -3.45 4.09 3.46
CA VAL A 267 -3.45 5.44 4.02
C VAL A 267 -2.04 5.81 4.46
N GLN A 268 -1.56 6.95 3.97
CA GLN A 268 -0.42 7.67 4.55
C GLN A 268 -0.97 8.87 5.31
N SER A 269 -0.56 9.06 6.57
CA SER A 269 -1.00 10.22 7.34
C SER A 269 0.10 10.78 8.25
N LYS A 270 0.12 12.11 8.40
CA LYS A 270 1.05 12.82 9.28
C LYS A 270 0.32 13.95 10.01
N PRO A 271 0.16 13.86 11.34
CA PRO A 271 -0.35 14.97 12.14
C PRO A 271 0.67 16.10 12.21
N GLY A 272 0.27 17.36 11.99
CA GLY A 272 1.20 18.49 12.08
C GLY A 272 1.70 18.75 13.51
N THR A 273 1.03 18.22 14.53
CA THR A 273 1.49 18.27 15.92
C THR A 273 2.78 17.50 16.17
N THR A 274 3.20 16.64 15.23
CA THR A 274 4.41 15.82 15.32
C THR A 274 5.63 16.44 14.64
N GLY A 275 5.60 17.77 14.42
CA GLY A 275 6.72 18.57 13.94
C GLY A 275 6.66 18.93 12.45
N PRO A 276 7.42 19.96 12.03
CA PRO A 276 7.50 20.39 10.63
C PRO A 276 8.28 19.38 9.78
N PRO A 277 8.06 19.36 8.45
CA PRO A 277 8.95 18.64 7.55
C PRO A 277 10.33 19.27 7.51
N LYS A 278 11.36 18.44 7.28
CA LYS A 278 12.72 18.89 6.99
C LYS A 278 12.91 18.97 5.49
N CYS A 279 13.05 20.18 4.94
CA CYS A 279 13.28 20.38 3.52
C CYS A 279 14.75 20.74 3.28
N GLU A 280 15.41 19.98 2.42
CA GLU A 280 16.85 20.10 2.14
C GLU A 280 17.13 20.20 0.64
N ASP A 281 18.18 20.93 0.29
CA ASP A 281 18.72 20.94 -1.08
C ASP A 281 19.56 19.69 -1.37
N THR A 282 20.07 19.56 -2.60
CA THR A 282 20.91 18.42 -3.01
C THR A 282 22.22 18.26 -2.21
N ASN A 283 22.62 19.30 -1.46
CA ASN A 283 23.81 19.27 -0.61
C ASN A 283 23.45 18.97 0.86
N GLY A 284 22.18 18.74 1.19
CA GLY A 284 21.69 18.51 2.55
C GLY A 284 21.52 19.80 3.37
N ASN A 285 21.58 20.99 2.74
CA ASN A 285 21.34 22.23 3.47
C ASN A 285 19.82 22.43 3.62
N SER A 286 19.37 22.80 4.82
CA SER A 286 17.97 23.13 5.04
C SER A 286 17.54 24.33 4.18
N ILE A 287 16.42 24.20 3.48
CA ILE A 287 15.86 25.21 2.59
C ILE A 287 14.36 25.38 2.80
N GLY A 288 13.90 26.63 2.71
CA GLY A 288 12.51 26.99 2.98
C GLY A 288 12.16 26.93 4.45
N ASN A 289 11.47 27.95 4.95
CA ASN A 289 10.89 27.91 6.30
C ASN A 289 9.50 27.24 6.22
N VAL A 290 9.50 25.91 6.04
CA VAL A 290 8.26 25.12 6.00
C VAL A 290 7.89 24.74 7.43
N GLU A 291 6.76 25.25 7.88
CA GLU A 291 6.31 25.12 9.27
C GLU A 291 5.21 24.06 9.36
N ALA A 292 5.07 23.46 10.54
CA ALA A 292 3.93 22.61 10.82
C ALA A 292 2.66 23.45 10.99
N ARG A 293 1.52 22.88 10.63
CA ARG A 293 0.19 23.47 10.85
C ARG A 293 -0.71 22.54 11.65
N SER A 294 -1.72 23.11 12.28
CA SER A 294 -2.79 22.33 12.91
C SER A 294 -3.56 21.55 11.86
N GLY A 295 -3.60 20.23 11.98
CA GLY A 295 -4.30 19.34 11.06
C GLY A 295 -3.48 18.10 10.74
N THR A 296 -3.93 17.36 9.74
CA THR A 296 -3.29 16.12 9.27
C THR A 296 -3.10 16.22 7.77
N CYS A 297 -1.91 15.86 7.30
CA CYS A 297 -1.74 15.56 5.89
C CYS A 297 -2.09 14.10 5.65
N ASN A 298 -2.79 13.78 4.57
CA ASN A 298 -3.12 12.41 4.21
C ASN A 298 -2.96 12.17 2.71
N CYS A 299 -2.71 10.91 2.37
CA CYS A 299 -2.93 10.33 1.05
C CYS A 299 -3.78 9.08 1.30
N ARG A 300 -5.05 9.08 0.88
CA ARG A 300 -5.95 7.93 1.01
C ARG A 300 -6.14 7.30 -0.35
N TYR A 301 -5.84 6.02 -0.46
CA TYR A 301 -6.03 5.24 -1.67
C TYR A 301 -7.03 4.13 -1.43
N SER A 302 -7.95 3.92 -2.36
CA SER A 302 -8.87 2.79 -2.28
C SER A 302 -9.46 2.41 -3.63
N ASN A 303 -9.83 1.14 -3.76
CA ASN A 303 -10.67 0.60 -4.82
C ASN A 303 -12.05 0.14 -4.30
N LEU A 304 -12.44 0.57 -3.10
CA LEU A 304 -13.80 0.40 -2.60
C LEU A 304 -14.73 1.20 -3.53
N ASP A 305 -15.71 0.51 -4.13
CA ASP A 305 -16.78 1.17 -4.88
C ASP A 305 -17.63 1.98 -3.88
N ASP A 306 -17.55 3.32 -3.92
CA ASP A 306 -18.41 4.23 -3.15
C ASP A 306 -19.83 4.34 -3.74
#